data_AF-A0A136M002-F1
#
_entry.id   AF-A0A136M002-F1
#
_cell.length_a   1.000
_cell.length_b   1.000
_cell.length_c   1.000
_cell.angle_alpha   90.00
_cell.angle_beta   90.00
_cell.angle_gamma   90.00
#
_symmetry.space_group_name_H-M   'P 1'
#
loop_
_entity.id
_entity.type
_entity.pdbx_description
1 polymer ?
#
loop_
_entity_poly.entity_id
_entity_poly.type
_entity_poly.pdbx_seq_one_letter_code
_entity_poly.pdbx_strand_id
1 'polypeptide(L)'
;MKTATRQSFLESISGITRQIDLRLMSNQFAVLVTMFALFLIAGIILFFPGHFSEHILAIPKVAVYVFLVWALAREYDPDSVFTSYLAPVLSLTLLVLFPVSLSGVPLVFLLVLLLARIVSRSTGRKVTVFDSGAVLILTAMVTLALQNWIVPLFASISFLFDFLLSRSNRISGVFSLLAALMSLASIWVYGAALGEKSLPTPYVLGIFISSVVFVLLSIGFNADVTSVTDSSNTRLDKYRMKAARFVLLWVAVTLSLQNNLSGLVGYSGLWILIIIIPLSAVVSVLNNYREGEEPEKSG
;
A
#
# COMPACT_ATOMS: atom_id res chain seq x y z
N MET A 1 -9.93 24.82 -23.36
CA MET A 1 -9.18 25.87 -22.61
C MET A 1 -9.62 26.06 -21.14
N LYS A 2 -10.76 25.53 -20.65
CA LYS A 2 -11.20 25.65 -19.25
C LYS A 2 -10.67 24.57 -18.27
N THR A 3 -10.00 23.54 -18.75
CA THR A 3 -9.46 22.44 -17.93
C THR A 3 -8.15 22.79 -17.22
N ALA A 4 -7.34 23.70 -17.79
CA ALA A 4 -6.04 24.07 -17.22
C ALA A 4 -6.15 24.82 -15.87
N THR A 5 -7.20 25.63 -15.68
CA THR A 5 -7.34 26.50 -14.50
C THR A 5 -7.80 25.76 -13.24
N ARG A 6 -8.54 24.65 -13.38
CA ARG A 6 -9.03 23.87 -12.22
C ARG A 6 -7.97 22.90 -11.70
N GLN A 7 -7.07 22.48 -12.58
CA GLN A 7 -5.99 21.54 -12.27
C GLN A 7 -4.94 22.18 -11.37
N SER A 8 -4.63 23.47 -11.57
CA SER A 8 -3.68 24.22 -10.74
C SER A 8 -4.14 24.38 -9.28
N PHE A 9 -5.44 24.45 -9.01
CA PHE A 9 -5.97 24.66 -7.67
C PHE A 9 -5.89 23.41 -6.78
N LEU A 10 -6.23 22.23 -7.30
CA LEU A 10 -6.08 20.98 -6.54
C LEU A 10 -4.60 20.68 -6.29
N GLU A 11 -3.78 20.97 -7.29
CA GLU A 11 -2.33 20.85 -7.23
C GLU A 11 -1.66 21.82 -6.25
N SER A 12 -2.27 22.98 -5.99
CA SER A 12 -1.76 23.94 -5.01
C SER A 12 -2.14 23.59 -3.57
N ILE A 13 -3.21 22.82 -3.37
CA ILE A 13 -3.71 22.43 -2.03
C ILE A 13 -3.06 21.13 -1.53
N SER A 14 -2.91 20.15 -2.41
CA SER A 14 -2.46 18.80 -2.05
C SER A 14 -1.21 18.39 -2.82
N GLY A 15 -0.22 17.90 -2.06
CA GLY A 15 1.02 17.32 -2.57
C GLY A 15 0.93 15.80 -2.78
N ILE A 16 -0.09 15.13 -2.25
CA ILE A 16 -0.22 13.66 -2.27
C ILE A 16 -1.24 13.11 -3.28
N THR A 17 -2.07 13.97 -3.84
CA THR A 17 -3.09 13.56 -4.83
C THR A 17 -2.45 13.36 -6.20
N ARG A 18 -2.64 12.17 -6.75
CA ARG A 18 -2.27 11.83 -8.13
C ARG A 18 -3.53 11.62 -8.96
N GLN A 19 -3.59 12.22 -10.13
CA GLN A 19 -4.69 11.99 -11.06
C GLN A 19 -4.53 10.63 -11.73
N ILE A 20 -5.64 9.94 -11.93
CA ILE A 20 -5.67 8.67 -12.64
C ILE A 20 -5.86 8.97 -14.12
N ASP A 21 -4.80 8.83 -14.92
CA ASP A 21 -4.89 8.92 -16.37
C ASP A 21 -5.40 7.60 -16.97
N LEU A 22 -6.67 7.56 -17.36
CA LEU A 22 -7.30 6.38 -17.96
C LEU A 22 -6.78 6.03 -19.36
N ARG A 23 -5.85 6.81 -19.93
CA ARG A 23 -5.16 6.45 -21.18
C ARG A 23 -4.06 5.44 -20.95
N LEU A 24 -3.53 5.35 -19.73
CA LEU A 24 -2.51 4.37 -19.37
C LEU A 24 -3.13 2.99 -19.24
N MET A 25 -2.57 1.99 -19.94
CA MET A 25 -3.08 0.61 -19.90
C MET A 25 -3.15 0.06 -18.49
N SER A 26 -2.22 0.44 -17.60
CA SER A 26 -2.26 -0.04 -16.22
C SER A 26 -3.43 0.50 -15.41
N ASN A 27 -3.83 1.75 -15.66
CA ASN A 27 -5.00 2.34 -15.01
C ASN A 27 -6.30 1.73 -15.57
N GLN A 28 -6.35 1.46 -16.87
CA GLN A 28 -7.48 0.75 -17.50
C GLN A 28 -7.64 -0.66 -16.92
N PHE A 29 -6.53 -1.38 -16.76
CA PHE A 29 -6.51 -2.70 -16.13
C PHE A 29 -7.05 -2.64 -14.70
N ALA A 30 -6.65 -1.64 -13.91
CA ALA A 30 -7.16 -1.46 -12.56
C ALA A 30 -8.68 -1.32 -12.52
N VAL A 31 -9.24 -0.50 -13.42
CA VAL A 31 -10.69 -0.30 -13.56
C VAL A 31 -11.36 -1.63 -13.95
N LEU A 32 -10.83 -2.33 -14.95
CA LEU A 32 -11.37 -3.60 -15.43
C LEU A 32 -11.40 -4.65 -14.31
N VAL A 33 -10.28 -4.85 -13.60
CA VAL A 33 -10.18 -5.83 -12.51
C VAL A 33 -11.07 -5.44 -11.34
N THR A 34 -11.22 -4.15 -11.03
CA THR A 34 -12.14 -3.67 -10.00
C THR A 34 -13.60 -3.93 -10.38
N MET A 35 -13.98 -3.69 -11.64
CA MET A 35 -15.31 -4.01 -12.15
C MET A 35 -15.56 -5.52 -12.13
N PHE A 36 -14.59 -6.31 -12.56
CA PHE A 36 -14.67 -7.77 -12.50
C PHE A 36 -14.85 -8.26 -11.06
N ALA A 37 -14.11 -7.70 -10.10
CA ALA A 37 -14.28 -8.02 -8.68
C ALA A 37 -15.71 -7.71 -8.18
N LEU A 38 -16.29 -6.57 -8.57
CA LEU A 38 -17.69 -6.23 -8.24
C LEU A 38 -18.66 -7.31 -8.75
N PHE A 39 -18.57 -7.66 -10.04
CA PHE A 39 -19.49 -8.63 -10.65
C PHE A 39 -19.29 -10.04 -10.10
N LEU A 40 -18.04 -10.46 -9.89
CA LEU A 40 -17.72 -11.78 -9.36
C LEU A 40 -18.30 -11.95 -7.96
N ILE A 41 -18.08 -10.98 -7.06
CA ILE A 41 -18.58 -11.04 -5.69
C ILE A 41 -20.10 -10.93 -5.65
N ALA A 42 -20.70 -10.06 -6.47
CA ALA A 42 -22.15 -9.98 -6.61
C ALA A 42 -22.75 -11.32 -7.06
N GLY A 43 -22.10 -12.00 -8.02
CA GLY A 43 -22.52 -13.32 -8.49
C GLY A 43 -22.38 -14.39 -7.42
N ILE A 44 -21.25 -14.44 -6.71
CA ILE A 44 -21.01 -15.38 -5.60
C ILE A 44 -22.09 -15.22 -4.53
N ILE A 45 -22.39 -13.99 -4.12
CA ILE A 45 -23.39 -13.67 -3.08
C ILE A 45 -24.76 -14.30 -3.38
N LEU A 46 -25.18 -14.38 -4.65
CA LEU A 46 -26.47 -14.96 -5.03
C LEU A 46 -26.62 -16.45 -4.64
N PHE A 47 -25.50 -17.13 -4.40
CA PHE A 47 -25.48 -18.55 -4.03
C PHE A 47 -25.36 -18.79 -2.52
N PHE A 48 -25.15 -17.74 -1.69
CA PHE A 48 -25.02 -17.89 -0.25
C PHE A 48 -26.30 -17.48 0.48
N PRO A 49 -26.77 -18.28 1.45
CA PRO A 49 -27.86 -17.87 2.33
C PRO A 49 -27.39 -16.77 3.29
N GLY A 50 -28.16 -15.69 3.42
CA GLY A 50 -27.86 -14.60 4.35
C GLY A 50 -28.71 -13.35 4.13
N HIS A 51 -28.54 -12.35 4.98
CA HIS A 51 -29.27 -11.08 4.85
C HIS A 51 -28.71 -10.28 3.68
N PHE A 52 -29.57 -9.99 2.69
CA PHE A 52 -29.22 -9.23 1.48
C PHE A 52 -28.47 -7.92 1.78
N SER A 53 -28.82 -7.24 2.88
CA SER A 53 -28.19 -5.99 3.34
C SER A 53 -26.72 -6.14 3.76
N GLU A 54 -26.31 -7.29 4.28
CA GLU A 54 -24.90 -7.51 4.66
C GLU A 54 -24.05 -7.76 3.42
N HIS A 55 -24.60 -8.53 2.49
CA HIS A 55 -23.94 -8.88 1.24
C HIS A 55 -23.76 -7.66 0.31
N ILE A 56 -24.77 -6.79 0.20
CA ILE A 56 -24.68 -5.60 -0.65
C ILE A 56 -23.59 -4.63 -0.19
N LEU A 57 -23.32 -4.57 1.12
CA LEU A 57 -22.25 -3.74 1.69
C LEU A 57 -20.86 -4.36 1.53
N ALA A 58 -20.75 -5.66 1.26
CA ALA A 58 -19.47 -6.35 1.04
C ALA A 58 -18.92 -6.11 -0.38
N ILE A 59 -19.80 -6.04 -1.39
CA ILE A 59 -19.45 -5.84 -2.80
C ILE A 59 -18.51 -4.63 -3.01
N PRO A 60 -18.86 -3.39 -2.60
CA PRO A 60 -17.98 -2.24 -2.81
C PRO A 60 -16.68 -2.34 -2.01
N LYS A 61 -16.66 -3.03 -0.85
CA LYS A 61 -15.46 -3.18 -0.04
C LYS A 61 -14.40 -4.02 -0.76
N VAL A 62 -14.80 -5.12 -1.40
CA VAL A 62 -13.87 -5.97 -2.18
C VAL A 62 -13.31 -5.20 -3.37
N ALA A 63 -14.16 -4.48 -4.11
CA ALA A 63 -13.72 -3.69 -5.25
C ALA A 63 -12.73 -2.59 -4.85
N VAL A 64 -13.05 -1.82 -3.80
CA VAL A 64 -12.14 -0.81 -3.27
C VAL A 64 -10.84 -1.44 -2.78
N TYR A 65 -10.90 -2.59 -2.10
CA TYR A 65 -9.70 -3.31 -1.67
C TYR A 65 -8.81 -3.68 -2.86
N VAL A 66 -9.36 -4.31 -3.90
CA VAL A 66 -8.61 -4.71 -5.10
C VAL A 66 -7.99 -3.51 -5.81
N PHE A 67 -8.76 -2.42 -5.94
CA PHE A 67 -8.26 -1.17 -6.49
C PHE A 67 -7.09 -0.59 -5.66
N LEU A 68 -7.20 -0.62 -4.32
CA LEU A 68 -6.15 -0.13 -3.44
C LEU A 68 -4.89 -0.99 -3.49
N VAL A 69 -5.02 -2.32 -3.61
CA VAL A 69 -3.87 -3.21 -3.82
C VAL A 69 -3.11 -2.84 -5.10
N TRP A 70 -3.84 -2.61 -6.20
CA TRP A 70 -3.26 -2.11 -7.45
C TRP A 70 -2.55 -0.76 -7.25
N ALA A 71 -3.18 0.17 -6.53
CA ALA A 71 -2.61 1.49 -6.28
C ALA A 71 -1.32 1.40 -5.45
N LEU A 72 -1.29 0.54 -4.44
CA LEU A 72 -0.09 0.26 -3.64
C LEU A 72 1.02 -0.39 -4.47
N ALA A 73 0.68 -1.30 -5.38
CA ALA A 73 1.66 -1.90 -6.29
C ALA A 73 2.40 -0.83 -7.10
N ARG A 74 1.66 0.14 -7.66
CA ARG A 74 2.24 1.27 -8.42
C ARG A 74 3.05 2.24 -7.55
N GLU A 75 2.79 2.26 -6.25
CA GLU A 75 3.48 3.14 -5.31
C GLU A 75 4.80 2.53 -4.82
N TYR A 76 4.84 1.23 -4.53
CA TYR A 76 6.02 0.53 -4.00
C TYR A 76 6.94 -0.06 -5.09
N ASP A 77 6.40 -0.30 -6.29
CA ASP A 77 7.12 -0.83 -7.44
C ASP A 77 6.68 -0.13 -8.74
N PRO A 78 6.96 1.18 -8.87
CA PRO A 78 6.50 2.00 -10.00
C PRO A 78 7.08 1.56 -11.36
N ASP A 79 8.19 0.83 -11.37
CA ASP A 79 8.89 0.40 -12.59
C ASP A 79 8.32 -0.92 -13.14
N SER A 80 7.71 -1.74 -12.27
CA SER A 80 7.16 -3.04 -12.66
C SER A 80 5.68 -2.96 -12.99
N VAL A 81 5.36 -3.05 -14.28
CA VAL A 81 3.98 -3.26 -14.73
C VAL A 81 3.45 -4.60 -14.22
N PHE A 82 4.30 -5.63 -14.18
CA PHE A 82 3.97 -6.97 -13.70
C PHE A 82 3.40 -6.96 -12.28
N THR A 83 4.02 -6.21 -11.37
CA THR A 83 3.58 -6.09 -9.98
C THR A 83 2.18 -5.48 -9.90
N SER A 84 1.93 -4.43 -10.69
CA SER A 84 0.62 -3.78 -10.74
C SER A 84 -0.49 -4.68 -11.30
N TYR A 85 -0.16 -5.66 -12.15
CA TYR A 85 -1.15 -6.57 -12.72
C TYR A 85 -1.42 -7.77 -11.83
N LEU A 86 -0.37 -8.41 -11.36
CA LEU A 86 -0.49 -9.68 -10.66
C LEU A 86 -1.01 -9.50 -9.22
N ALA A 87 -0.59 -8.44 -8.52
CA ALA A 87 -0.97 -8.23 -7.12
C ALA A 87 -2.50 -8.13 -6.88
N PRO A 88 -3.26 -7.26 -7.58
CA PRO A 88 -4.71 -7.17 -7.37
C PRO A 88 -5.44 -8.45 -7.77
N VAL A 89 -4.99 -9.15 -8.82
CA VAL A 89 -5.59 -10.41 -9.28
C VAL A 89 -5.40 -11.51 -8.25
N LEU A 90 -4.18 -11.74 -7.77
CA LEU A 90 -3.93 -12.74 -6.72
C LEU A 90 -4.67 -12.40 -5.43
N SER A 91 -4.79 -11.11 -5.09
CA SER A 91 -5.51 -10.68 -3.90
C SER A 91 -7.00 -10.96 -3.99
N LEU A 92 -7.60 -10.73 -5.16
CA LEU A 92 -8.99 -11.11 -5.43
C LEU A 92 -9.16 -12.63 -5.36
N THR A 93 -8.27 -13.39 -5.99
CA THR A 93 -8.32 -14.87 -5.97
C THR A 93 -8.25 -15.40 -4.54
N LEU A 94 -7.34 -14.88 -3.70
CA LEU A 94 -7.25 -15.30 -2.30
C LEU A 94 -8.50 -14.94 -1.50
N LEU A 95 -9.10 -13.77 -1.72
CA LEU A 95 -10.35 -13.40 -1.05
C LEU A 95 -11.53 -14.30 -1.45
N VAL A 96 -11.56 -14.77 -2.71
CA VAL A 96 -12.59 -15.71 -3.18
C VAL A 96 -12.38 -17.09 -2.55
N LEU A 97 -11.14 -17.56 -2.45
CA LEU A 97 -10.82 -18.86 -1.87
C LEU A 97 -10.92 -18.89 -0.34
N PHE A 98 -10.61 -17.77 0.31
CA PHE A 98 -10.60 -17.59 1.76
C PHE A 98 -11.42 -16.36 2.14
N PRO A 99 -12.77 -16.47 2.10
CA PRO A 99 -13.63 -15.33 2.39
C PRO A 99 -13.46 -14.88 3.83
N VAL A 100 -13.12 -13.60 4.01
CA VAL A 100 -12.99 -12.95 5.32
C VAL A 100 -13.73 -11.62 5.33
N SER A 101 -14.17 -11.20 6.51
CA SER A 101 -14.76 -9.88 6.69
C SER A 101 -13.72 -8.79 6.42
N LEU A 102 -13.99 -7.94 5.43
CA LEU A 102 -13.17 -6.77 5.10
C LEU A 102 -13.58 -5.52 5.90
N SER A 103 -14.14 -5.69 7.11
CA SER A 103 -14.49 -4.53 7.94
C SER A 103 -13.23 -3.75 8.31
N GLY A 104 -13.18 -2.46 7.95
CA GLY A 104 -12.03 -1.58 8.19
C GLY A 104 -10.79 -1.83 7.32
N VAL A 105 -10.63 -2.99 6.68
CA VAL A 105 -9.47 -3.31 5.83
C VAL A 105 -9.27 -2.29 4.70
N PRO A 106 -10.27 -1.90 3.91
CA PRO A 106 -10.09 -0.87 2.87
C PRO A 106 -9.60 0.48 3.42
N LEU A 107 -10.02 0.86 4.63
CA LEU A 107 -9.56 2.11 5.26
C LEU A 107 -8.08 2.02 5.64
N VAL A 108 -7.63 0.86 6.13
CA VAL A 108 -6.20 0.61 6.39
C VAL A 108 -5.40 0.70 5.10
N PHE A 109 -5.85 0.05 4.02
CA PHE A 109 -5.17 0.12 2.72
C PHE A 109 -5.11 1.54 2.17
N LEU A 110 -6.19 2.32 2.32
CA LEU A 110 -6.21 3.72 1.95
C LEU A 110 -5.19 4.51 2.79
N LEU A 111 -5.15 4.31 4.10
CA LEU A 111 -4.17 4.94 4.98
C LEU A 111 -2.74 4.58 4.54
N VAL A 112 -2.44 3.29 4.34
CA VAL A 112 -1.13 2.81 3.88
C VAL A 112 -0.73 3.44 2.55
N LEU A 113 -1.68 3.62 1.62
CA LEU A 113 -1.41 4.30 0.34
C LEU A 113 -1.00 5.76 0.55
N LEU A 114 -1.69 6.48 1.43
CA LEU A 114 -1.33 7.89 1.72
C LEU A 114 0.01 7.98 2.46
N LEU A 115 0.27 7.08 3.40
CA LEU A 115 1.55 7.00 4.11
C LEU A 115 2.70 6.67 3.15
N ALA A 116 2.49 5.74 2.23
CA ALA A 116 3.45 5.41 1.18
C ALA A 116 3.81 6.63 0.35
N ARG A 117 2.80 7.41 -0.08
CA ARG A 117 3.00 8.67 -0.84
C ARG A 117 3.72 9.75 -0.06
N ILE A 118 3.47 9.87 1.25
CA ILE A 118 4.19 10.80 2.13
C ILE A 118 5.68 10.44 2.16
N VAL A 119 6.01 9.17 2.34
CA VAL A 119 7.39 8.70 2.45
C VAL A 119 8.10 8.76 1.10
N SER A 120 7.50 8.17 0.06
CA SER A 120 8.07 8.04 -1.29
C SER A 120 8.20 9.39 -2.00
N ARG A 121 7.24 10.30 -1.76
CA ARG A 121 7.01 11.52 -2.55
C ARG A 121 6.98 11.23 -4.05
N SER A 122 6.26 10.19 -4.46
CA SER A 122 6.10 9.79 -5.86
C SER A 122 5.61 10.91 -6.78
N THR A 123 4.83 11.86 -6.25
CA THR A 123 4.36 13.07 -6.95
C THR A 123 5.46 14.11 -7.17
N GLY A 124 6.59 14.01 -6.47
CA GLY A 124 7.69 14.99 -6.45
C GLY A 124 7.47 16.20 -5.53
N ARG A 125 6.31 16.28 -4.86
CA ARG A 125 5.95 17.42 -3.99
C ARG A 125 6.10 17.06 -2.51
N LYS A 126 6.31 18.10 -1.68
CA LYS A 126 6.26 17.95 -0.22
C LYS A 126 4.80 17.81 0.20
N VAL A 127 4.55 16.98 1.22
CA VAL A 127 3.23 16.89 1.87
C VAL A 127 2.86 18.25 2.47
N THR A 128 1.64 18.71 2.24
CA THR A 128 1.17 19.98 2.80
C THR A 128 0.67 19.80 4.24
N VAL A 129 0.42 20.91 4.95
CA VAL A 129 -0.22 20.87 6.28
C VAL A 129 -1.61 20.25 6.17
N PHE A 130 -2.35 20.58 5.11
CA PHE A 130 -3.68 20.03 4.86
C PHE A 130 -3.64 18.52 4.65
N ASP A 131 -2.73 18.04 3.82
CA ASP A 131 -2.52 16.60 3.59
C ASP A 131 -2.17 15.87 4.88
N SER A 132 -1.26 16.45 5.67
CA SER A 132 -0.82 15.86 6.94
C SER A 132 -1.94 15.80 7.97
N GLY A 133 -2.76 16.85 8.05
CA GLY A 133 -3.95 16.89 8.89
C GLY A 133 -5.00 15.87 8.46
N ALA A 134 -5.26 15.76 7.17
CA ALA A 134 -6.20 14.78 6.61
C ALA A 134 -5.75 13.34 6.91
N VAL A 135 -4.46 13.03 6.74
CA VAL A 135 -3.90 11.72 7.09
C VAL A 135 -3.96 11.46 8.59
N LEU A 136 -3.71 12.45 9.44
CA LEU A 136 -3.82 12.29 10.90
C LEU A 136 -5.28 12.02 11.33
N ILE A 137 -6.26 12.73 10.74
CA ILE A 137 -7.69 12.49 10.97
C ILE A 137 -8.07 11.08 10.50
N LEU A 138 -7.67 10.67 9.30
CA LEU A 138 -7.91 9.31 8.81
C LEU A 138 -7.29 8.27 9.75
N THR A 139 -6.07 8.53 10.22
CA THR A 139 -5.38 7.66 11.19
C THR A 139 -6.19 7.53 12.47
N ALA A 140 -6.70 8.63 13.02
CA ALA A 140 -7.58 8.61 14.19
C ALA A 140 -8.86 7.81 13.92
N MET A 141 -9.51 8.03 12.77
CA MET A 141 -10.72 7.28 12.39
C MET A 141 -10.47 5.77 12.29
N VAL A 142 -9.36 5.35 11.66
CA VAL A 142 -8.99 3.93 11.56
C VAL A 142 -8.66 3.35 12.94
N THR A 143 -7.97 4.13 13.78
CA THR A 143 -7.62 3.74 15.15
C THR A 143 -8.88 3.48 15.98
N LEU A 144 -9.86 4.38 15.91
CA LEU A 144 -11.14 4.24 16.59
C LEU A 144 -11.96 3.07 16.04
N ALA A 145 -11.99 2.91 14.72
CA ALA A 145 -12.76 1.84 14.06
C ALA A 145 -12.20 0.44 14.36
N LEU A 146 -10.88 0.30 14.48
CA LEU A 146 -10.21 -0.97 14.75
C LEU A 146 -9.81 -1.16 16.21
N GLN A 147 -9.98 -0.14 17.05
CA GLN A 147 -9.51 -0.10 18.43
C GLN A 147 -8.04 -0.51 18.57
N ASN A 148 -7.19 -0.03 17.64
CA ASN A 148 -5.84 -0.55 17.48
C ASN A 148 -4.78 0.54 17.63
N TRP A 149 -4.03 0.47 18.74
CA TRP A 149 -3.00 1.43 19.10
C TRP A 149 -1.79 1.48 18.17
N ILE A 150 -1.59 0.47 17.33
CA ILE A 150 -0.46 0.42 16.39
C ILE A 150 -0.70 1.29 15.15
N VAL A 151 -1.96 1.56 14.80
CA VAL A 151 -2.32 2.33 13.61
C VAL A 151 -1.75 3.76 13.65
N PRO A 152 -1.86 4.52 14.75
CA PRO A 152 -1.16 5.79 14.89
C PRO A 152 0.35 5.70 14.79
N LEU A 153 0.95 4.57 15.21
CA LEU A 153 2.38 4.37 15.11
C LEU A 153 2.80 4.30 13.63
N PHE A 154 1.98 3.70 12.75
CA PHE A 154 2.22 3.68 11.30
C PHE A 154 2.42 5.09 10.75
N ALA A 155 1.47 5.98 11.05
CA ALA A 155 1.56 7.38 10.65
C ALA A 155 2.77 8.08 11.27
N SER A 156 3.05 7.83 12.56
CA SER A 156 4.19 8.41 13.25
C SER A 156 5.53 8.11 12.56
N ILE A 157 5.79 6.85 12.23
CA ILE A 157 7.04 6.45 11.56
C ILE A 157 7.10 6.97 10.13
N SER A 158 5.99 6.96 9.38
CA SER A 158 5.96 7.51 8.03
C SER A 158 6.26 9.00 7.99
N PHE A 159 5.66 9.78 8.91
CA PHE A 159 5.98 11.21 9.04
C PHE A 159 7.41 11.44 9.52
N LEU A 160 7.94 10.57 10.39
CA LEU A 160 9.32 10.61 10.84
C LEU A 160 10.29 10.41 9.67
N PHE A 161 10.04 9.44 8.78
CA PHE A 161 10.86 9.26 7.58
C PHE A 161 10.79 10.48 6.65
N ASP A 162 9.61 11.08 6.47
CA ASP A 162 9.51 12.29 5.65
C ASP A 162 10.27 13.50 6.25
N PHE A 163 10.38 13.54 7.58
CA PHE A 163 11.19 14.51 8.32
C PHE A 163 12.70 14.22 8.24
N LEU A 164 13.14 12.96 8.36
CA LEU A 164 14.56 12.61 8.45
C LEU A 164 15.26 12.49 7.09
N LEU A 165 14.55 12.08 6.04
CA LEU A 165 15.14 11.83 4.73
C LEU A 165 15.42 13.12 3.94
N SER A 166 16.10 12.96 2.82
CA SER A 166 16.47 14.03 1.88
C SER A 166 15.27 14.94 1.55
N ARG A 167 15.52 16.24 1.37
CA ARG A 167 14.47 17.26 1.19
C ARG A 167 13.45 17.29 2.34
N SER A 168 13.92 17.15 3.58
CA SER A 168 13.13 17.15 4.83
C SER A 168 11.94 18.12 4.83
N ASN A 169 10.82 17.68 5.40
CA ASN A 169 9.69 18.52 5.74
C ASN A 169 9.59 18.66 7.27
N ARG A 170 9.93 19.84 7.80
CA ARG A 170 9.90 20.11 9.24
C ARG A 170 8.51 19.93 9.86
N ILE A 171 7.46 20.22 9.08
CA ILE A 171 6.07 20.07 9.51
C ILE A 171 5.75 18.59 9.82
N SER A 172 6.28 17.66 9.01
CA SER A 172 6.10 16.22 9.24
C SER A 172 6.64 15.77 10.61
N GLY A 173 7.67 16.43 11.16
CA GLY A 173 8.15 16.15 12.51
C GLY A 173 7.08 16.40 13.59
N VAL A 174 6.30 17.48 13.45
CA VAL A 174 5.19 17.78 14.37
C VAL A 174 4.09 16.72 14.25
N PHE A 175 3.70 16.36 13.03
CA PHE A 175 2.68 15.34 12.79
C PHE A 175 3.13 13.94 13.25
N SER A 176 4.43 13.63 13.16
CA SER A 176 5.02 12.41 13.72
C SER A 176 4.83 12.36 15.23
N LEU A 177 5.17 13.44 15.94
CA LEU A 177 4.97 13.55 17.39
C LEU A 177 3.49 13.42 17.77
N LEU A 178 2.59 14.10 17.07
CA LEU A 178 1.15 14.02 17.33
C LEU A 178 0.62 12.59 17.13
N ALA A 179 1.04 11.90 16.06
CA ALA A 179 0.65 10.51 15.81
C ALA A 179 1.23 9.55 16.86
N ALA A 180 2.45 9.79 17.35
CA ALA A 180 3.04 9.03 18.45
C ALA A 180 2.26 9.22 19.76
N LEU A 181 1.90 10.47 20.11
CA LEU A 181 1.06 10.78 21.27
C LEU A 181 -0.32 10.13 21.14
N MET A 182 -0.90 10.10 19.94
CA MET A 182 -2.15 9.39 19.67
C MET A 182 -2.01 7.87 19.87
N SER A 183 -0.86 7.27 19.51
CA SER A 183 -0.57 5.86 19.81
C SER A 183 -0.54 5.61 21.32
N LEU A 184 0.17 6.46 22.09
CA LEU A 184 0.24 6.37 23.55
C LEU A 184 -1.14 6.54 24.21
N ALA A 185 -1.93 7.50 23.75
CA ALA A 185 -3.30 7.68 24.21
C ALA A 185 -4.16 6.44 23.90
N SER A 186 -3.99 5.84 22.73
CA SER A 186 -4.69 4.60 22.35
C SER A 186 -4.28 3.41 23.21
N ILE A 187 -2.99 3.29 23.58
CA ILE A 187 -2.52 2.28 24.55
C ILE A 187 -3.19 2.49 25.90
N TRP A 188 -3.32 3.74 26.35
CA TRP A 188 -3.94 4.04 27.63
C TRP A 188 -5.44 3.70 27.66
N VAL A 189 -6.16 3.90 26.55
CA VAL A 189 -7.61 3.63 26.45
C VAL A 189 -7.92 2.16 26.15
N TYR A 190 -7.20 1.54 25.20
CA TYR A 190 -7.50 0.20 24.68
C TYR A 190 -6.54 -0.89 25.16
N GLY A 191 -5.44 -0.50 25.83
CA GLY A 191 -4.35 -1.40 26.20
C GLY A 191 -3.32 -1.60 25.09
N ALA A 192 -2.20 -2.24 25.44
CA ALA A 192 -1.09 -2.56 24.52
C ALA A 192 -1.08 -4.03 24.05
N ALA A 193 -2.18 -4.77 24.22
CA ALA A 193 -2.21 -6.20 23.92
C ALA A 193 -1.95 -6.46 22.43
N LEU A 194 -1.00 -7.36 22.13
CA LEU A 194 -0.68 -7.82 20.78
C LEU A 194 -1.52 -9.08 20.47
N GLY A 195 -2.83 -8.90 20.32
CA GLY A 195 -3.78 -9.98 20.03
C GLY A 195 -3.96 -11.01 21.16
N GLU A 196 -5.18 -11.56 21.30
CA GLU A 196 -5.47 -12.56 22.34
C GLU A 196 -5.09 -13.98 21.96
N LYS A 197 -4.98 -14.27 20.66
CA LYS A 197 -4.60 -15.58 20.14
C LYS A 197 -3.26 -15.47 19.44
N SER A 198 -2.42 -16.48 19.61
CA SER A 198 -1.17 -16.64 18.88
C SER A 198 -1.42 -17.34 17.55
N LEU A 199 -0.78 -16.85 16.49
CA LEU A 199 -0.73 -17.57 15.21
C LEU A 199 -0.04 -18.94 15.38
N PRO A 200 -0.52 -19.99 14.70
CA PRO A 200 0.19 -21.26 14.65
C PRO A 200 1.62 -21.09 14.08
N THR A 201 2.58 -21.82 14.63
CA THR A 201 4.01 -21.73 14.30
C THR A 201 4.33 -21.71 12.80
N PRO A 202 3.70 -22.53 11.93
CA PRO A 202 3.98 -22.49 10.49
C PRO A 202 3.71 -21.13 9.84
N TYR A 203 2.66 -20.42 10.27
CA TYR A 203 2.33 -19.10 9.73
C TYR A 203 3.33 -18.05 10.19
N VAL A 204 3.75 -18.10 11.46
CA VAL A 204 4.79 -17.20 11.99
C VAL A 204 6.11 -17.40 11.24
N LEU A 205 6.48 -18.65 10.96
CA LEU A 205 7.66 -18.97 10.16
C LEU A 205 7.54 -18.45 8.72
N GLY A 206 6.37 -18.59 8.10
CA GLY A 206 6.09 -18.05 6.76
C GLY A 206 6.20 -16.52 6.70
N ILE A 207 5.62 -15.81 7.68
CA ILE A 207 5.75 -14.36 7.87
C ILE A 207 7.23 -13.99 8.00
N PHE A 208 7.98 -14.70 8.83
CA PHE A 208 9.40 -14.43 9.05
C PHE A 208 10.24 -14.63 7.77
N ILE A 209 10.10 -15.77 7.10
CA ILE A 209 10.85 -16.08 5.87
C ILE A 209 10.53 -15.07 4.77
N SER A 210 9.25 -14.80 4.51
CA SER A 210 8.86 -13.82 3.49
C SER A 210 9.37 -12.41 3.81
N SER A 211 9.36 -12.02 5.09
CA SER A 211 9.94 -10.75 5.54
C SER A 211 11.44 -10.67 5.28
N VAL A 212 12.20 -11.72 5.63
CA VAL A 212 13.65 -11.78 5.40
C VAL A 212 13.96 -11.72 3.90
N VAL A 213 13.27 -12.51 3.09
CA VAL A 213 13.44 -12.51 1.63
C VAL A 213 13.15 -11.12 1.05
N PHE A 214 12.07 -10.46 1.49
CA PHE A 214 11.72 -9.11 1.05
C PHE A 214 12.76 -8.08 1.46
N VAL A 215 13.27 -8.13 2.70
CA VAL A 215 14.34 -7.23 3.15
C VAL A 215 15.59 -7.43 2.30
N LEU A 216 16.03 -8.67 2.08
CA LEU A 216 17.22 -8.96 1.30
C LEU A 216 17.05 -8.49 -0.15
N LEU A 217 15.99 -8.94 -0.84
CA LEU A 217 15.79 -8.75 -2.27
C LEU A 217 15.25 -7.38 -2.67
N SER A 218 14.38 -6.76 -1.87
CA SER A 218 13.73 -5.49 -2.23
C SER A 218 14.30 -4.26 -1.53
N ILE A 219 14.88 -4.42 -0.34
CA ILE A 219 15.48 -3.30 0.42
C ILE A 219 17.02 -3.35 0.33
N GLY A 220 17.60 -4.54 0.42
CA GLY A 220 19.05 -4.77 0.40
C GLY A 220 19.66 -4.59 -0.98
N PHE A 221 19.21 -5.34 -1.97
CA PHE A 221 19.70 -5.21 -3.35
C PHE A 221 19.22 -3.89 -3.97
N ASN A 222 20.19 -3.02 -4.29
CA ASN A 222 20.00 -1.68 -4.86
C ASN A 222 19.46 -1.76 -6.31
N ALA A 223 18.22 -2.18 -6.49
CA ALA A 223 17.52 -1.92 -7.74
C ALA A 223 17.28 -0.40 -7.82
N ASP A 224 17.97 0.24 -8.75
CA ASP A 224 17.80 1.66 -9.03
C ASP A 224 16.39 1.90 -9.54
N VAL A 225 15.62 2.72 -8.80
CA VAL A 225 14.30 3.14 -9.27
C VAL A 225 14.50 4.10 -10.43
N THR A 226 14.08 3.67 -11.61
CA THR A 226 14.22 4.40 -12.88
C THR A 226 13.06 5.37 -13.10
N SER A 227 11.90 5.10 -12.49
CA SER A 227 10.75 5.99 -12.57
C SER A 227 11.02 7.38 -12.02
N VAL A 228 10.21 8.27 -12.58
CA VAL A 228 10.38 9.70 -12.50
C VAL A 228 9.17 10.30 -11.80
N THR A 229 9.38 11.36 -11.02
CA THR A 229 8.30 12.10 -10.36
C THR A 229 7.37 12.77 -11.36
N ASP A 230 6.07 12.81 -11.07
CA ASP A 230 5.07 13.42 -11.96
C ASP A 230 5.33 14.92 -12.22
N SER A 231 5.77 15.68 -11.21
CA SER A 231 5.84 17.15 -11.32
C SER A 231 7.18 17.71 -11.77
N SER A 232 8.29 17.05 -11.45
CA SER A 232 9.64 17.61 -11.66
C SER A 232 10.48 16.88 -12.71
N ASN A 233 9.95 15.79 -13.27
CA ASN A 233 10.68 14.91 -14.17
C ASN A 233 12.05 14.43 -13.62
N THR A 234 12.25 14.44 -12.29
CA THR A 234 13.46 13.90 -11.63
C THR A 234 13.24 12.47 -11.15
N ARG A 235 14.30 11.65 -11.16
CA ARG A 235 14.25 10.28 -10.64
C ARG A 235 13.80 10.24 -9.18
N LEU A 236 13.07 9.19 -8.80
CA LEU A 236 12.67 8.96 -7.42
C LEU A 236 13.88 8.73 -6.52
N ASP A 237 13.80 9.23 -5.29
CA ASP A 237 14.85 9.05 -4.30
C ASP A 237 14.82 7.60 -3.77
N LYS A 238 15.95 6.89 -3.95
CA LYS A 238 16.09 5.47 -3.60
C LYS A 238 15.87 5.23 -2.10
N TYR A 239 16.36 6.11 -1.23
CA TYR A 239 16.22 5.95 0.22
C TYR A 239 14.78 6.14 0.66
N ARG A 240 14.06 7.08 0.04
CA ARG A 240 12.62 7.24 0.26
C ARG A 240 11.82 6.02 -0.19
N MET A 241 12.16 5.41 -1.32
CA MET A 241 11.50 4.17 -1.76
C MET A 241 11.79 3.00 -0.81
N LYS A 242 13.03 2.86 -0.33
CA LYS A 242 13.37 1.86 0.69
C LYS A 242 12.61 2.07 2.00
N ALA A 243 12.49 3.32 2.44
CA ALA A 243 11.71 3.65 3.63
C ALA A 243 10.21 3.33 3.44
N ALA A 244 9.65 3.60 2.25
CA ALA A 244 8.27 3.23 1.94
C ALA A 244 8.09 1.70 1.99
N ARG A 245 9.00 0.93 1.38
CA ARG A 245 9.00 -0.54 1.43
C ARG A 245 9.16 -1.08 2.87
N PHE A 246 9.97 -0.43 3.70
CA PHE A 246 10.07 -0.77 5.11
C PHE A 246 8.73 -0.54 5.83
N VAL A 247 8.05 0.58 5.59
CA VAL A 247 6.71 0.85 6.14
C VAL A 247 5.71 -0.23 5.68
N LEU A 248 5.71 -0.61 4.40
CA LEU A 248 4.88 -1.72 3.89
C LEU A 248 5.09 -3.00 4.70
N LEU A 249 6.34 -3.44 4.82
CA LEU A 249 6.69 -4.66 5.54
C LEU A 249 6.23 -4.59 6.99
N TRP A 250 6.56 -3.49 7.66
CA TRP A 250 6.24 -3.30 9.06
C TRP A 250 4.74 -3.30 9.31
N VAL A 251 3.94 -2.62 8.48
CA VAL A 251 2.47 -2.64 8.56
C VAL A 251 1.94 -4.07 8.33
N ALA A 252 2.41 -4.78 7.31
CA ALA A 252 1.92 -6.13 7.00
C ALA A 252 2.20 -7.11 8.14
N VAL A 253 3.42 -7.11 8.68
CA VAL A 253 3.83 -7.98 9.79
C VAL A 253 2.99 -7.68 11.04
N THR A 254 2.95 -6.42 11.47
CA THR A 254 2.28 -6.02 12.71
C THR A 254 0.78 -6.30 12.69
N LEU A 255 0.10 -5.96 11.59
CA LEU A 255 -1.33 -6.21 11.45
C LEU A 255 -1.67 -7.70 11.39
N SER A 256 -0.79 -8.51 10.78
CA SER A 256 -0.99 -9.97 10.70
C SER A 256 -0.80 -10.63 12.05
N LEU A 257 0.21 -10.19 12.82
CA LEU A 257 0.44 -10.69 14.17
C LEU A 257 -0.70 -10.34 15.12
N GLN A 258 -1.26 -9.13 15.02
CA GLN A 258 -2.36 -8.69 15.90
C GLN A 258 -3.71 -9.35 15.59
N ASN A 259 -4.03 -9.55 14.30
CA ASN A 259 -5.36 -10.01 13.86
C ASN A 259 -5.41 -11.51 13.55
N ASN A 260 -4.38 -12.28 13.90
CA ASN A 260 -4.32 -13.73 13.67
C ASN A 260 -4.52 -14.10 12.19
N LEU A 261 -5.14 -15.27 11.94
CA LEU A 261 -5.39 -15.76 10.59
C LEU A 261 -6.30 -14.81 9.79
N SER A 262 -7.28 -14.18 10.44
CA SER A 262 -8.14 -13.17 9.82
C SER A 262 -7.32 -11.96 9.35
N GLY A 263 -6.31 -11.56 10.11
CA GLY A 263 -5.32 -10.57 9.71
C GLY A 263 -4.54 -10.99 8.48
N LEU A 264 -3.97 -12.19 8.51
CA LEU A 264 -3.16 -12.70 7.40
C LEU A 264 -3.95 -12.72 6.07
N VAL A 265 -5.20 -13.17 6.10
CA VAL A 265 -6.06 -13.23 4.92
C VAL A 265 -6.60 -11.84 4.54
N GLY A 266 -7.05 -11.05 5.51
CA GLY A 266 -7.60 -9.71 5.28
C GLY A 266 -6.55 -8.73 4.73
N TYR A 267 -5.30 -8.85 5.17
CA TYR A 267 -4.16 -8.08 4.68
C TYR A 267 -3.31 -8.84 3.65
N SER A 268 -3.86 -9.90 3.04
CA SER A 268 -3.16 -10.73 2.05
C SER A 268 -2.60 -9.93 0.87
N GLY A 269 -3.25 -8.82 0.50
CA GLY A 269 -2.77 -7.93 -0.54
C GLY A 269 -1.42 -7.28 -0.22
N LEU A 270 -1.15 -6.98 1.06
CA LEU A 270 0.17 -6.49 1.48
C LEU A 270 1.23 -7.60 1.38
N TRP A 271 0.87 -8.83 1.77
CA TRP A 271 1.77 -9.99 1.65
C TRP A 271 2.06 -10.35 0.20
N ILE A 272 1.07 -10.26 -0.67
CA ILE A 272 1.25 -10.45 -2.11
C ILE A 272 2.23 -9.42 -2.67
N LEU A 273 2.14 -8.15 -2.25
CA LEU A 273 3.13 -7.14 -2.65
C LEU A 273 4.54 -7.48 -2.13
N ILE A 274 4.65 -7.91 -0.87
CA ILE A 274 5.92 -8.35 -0.26
C ILE A 274 6.54 -9.53 -1.02
N ILE A 275 5.74 -10.40 -1.63
CA ILE A 275 6.24 -11.53 -2.41
C ILE A 275 6.56 -11.13 -3.87
N ILE A 276 5.70 -10.35 -4.51
CA ILE A 276 5.83 -10.05 -5.95
C ILE A 276 6.93 -9.03 -6.23
N ILE A 277 7.14 -8.03 -5.37
CA ILE A 277 8.16 -6.99 -5.61
C ILE A 277 9.59 -7.58 -5.69
N PRO A 278 10.02 -8.51 -4.81
CA PRO A 278 11.26 -9.25 -5.01
C PRO A 278 11.29 -10.03 -6.32
N LEU A 279 10.19 -10.68 -6.66
CA LEU A 279 10.10 -11.54 -7.84
C LEU A 279 10.22 -10.72 -9.13
N SER A 280 9.58 -9.55 -9.21
CA SER A 280 9.69 -8.64 -10.35
C SER A 280 11.12 -8.19 -10.57
N ALA A 281 11.85 -7.90 -9.49
CA ALA A 281 13.27 -7.56 -9.55
C ALA A 281 14.11 -8.72 -10.14
N VAL A 282 13.90 -9.95 -9.68
CA VAL A 282 14.59 -11.14 -10.22
C VAL A 282 14.30 -11.32 -11.71
N VAL A 283 13.03 -11.22 -12.11
CA VAL A 283 12.63 -11.33 -13.53
C VAL A 283 13.30 -10.25 -14.38
N SER A 284 13.39 -9.01 -13.89
CA SER A 284 14.05 -7.93 -14.62
C SER A 284 15.55 -8.19 -14.83
N VAL A 285 16.24 -8.74 -13.83
CA VAL A 285 17.66 -9.11 -13.93
C VAL A 285 17.87 -10.22 -14.95
N LEU A 286 17.02 -11.24 -14.94
CA LEU A 286 17.10 -12.35 -15.90
C LEU A 286 16.86 -11.91 -17.34
N ASN A 287 15.91 -10.98 -17.56
CA ASN A 287 15.64 -10.43 -18.89
C ASN A 287 16.84 -9.62 -19.41
N ASN A 288 17.42 -8.75 -18.57
CA ASN A 288 18.60 -7.96 -18.93
C ASN A 288 19.81 -8.85 -19.29
N TYR A 289 19.99 -9.97 -18.58
CA TYR A 289 21.06 -10.92 -18.88
C TYR A 289 20.84 -11.58 -20.26
N ARG A 290 19.60 -11.95 -20.58
CA ARG A 290 19.25 -12.56 -21.87
C ARG A 290 19.44 -11.60 -23.05
N GLU A 291 19.14 -10.32 -22.88
CA GLU A 291 19.34 -9.31 -23.93
C GLU A 291 20.83 -8.99 -24.16
N GLY A 292 21.66 -9.06 -23.11
CA GLY A 292 23.11 -8.84 -23.23
C GLY A 292 23.88 -9.98 -23.93
N GLU A 293 23.28 -11.16 -24.07
CA GLU A 293 23.89 -12.31 -24.76
C GLU A 293 23.60 -12.36 -26.26
N GLU A 294 22.72 -11.52 -26.81
CA GLU A 294 22.57 -11.43 -28.27
C GLU A 294 23.82 -10.72 -28.84
N PRO A 295 24.72 -11.44 -29.53
CA PRO A 295 25.91 -10.81 -30.09
C PRO A 295 25.43 -9.75 -31.07
N GLU A 296 25.96 -8.53 -30.94
CA GLU A 296 25.88 -7.51 -31.98
C GLU A 296 26.24 -8.18 -33.30
N LYS A 297 25.22 -8.55 -34.09
CA LYS A 297 25.40 -8.95 -35.47
C LYS A 297 25.75 -7.66 -36.20
N SER A 298 27.01 -7.27 -36.06
CA SER A 298 27.66 -6.21 -36.81
C SER A 298 27.65 -6.62 -38.28
N GLY A 299 26.65 -6.12 -39.00
CA GLY A 299 26.69 -5.97 -40.44
C GLY A 299 27.30 -4.63 -40.81
#